data_AF-A0A4Q5QI25-F1
#
_entry.id   AF-A0A4Q5QI25-F1
#
_cell.length_a   1.000
_cell.length_b   1.000
_cell.length_c   1.000
_cell.angle_alpha   90.00
_cell.angle_beta   90.00
_cell.angle_gamma   90.00
#
_symmetry.space_group_name_H-M   'P 1'
#
loop_
_entity.id
_entity.type
_entity.pdbx_description
1 polymer ?
#
loop_
_entity_poly.entity_id
_entity_poly.type
_entity_poly.pdbx_seq_one_letter_code
_entity_poly.pdbx_strand_id
1 'polypeptide(L)'
;MNIFVINSGSSSIKYQLFRWPDERPACSGLVERIGTEQAVLNHKVFATETPAEQRLTQPLPDHEAGLLEVVRLLTTGPGAVIQDPAEIAVVGHRVVHGGESFAAATLI
;
A
#
# COMPACT_ATOMS: atom_id res chain seq x y z
N MET A 1 16.15 4.33 2.08
CA MET A 1 15.39 3.41 2.98
C MET A 1 13.94 3.40 2.52
N ASN A 2 13.32 2.23 2.35
CA ASN A 2 11.92 2.17 1.90
C ASN A 2 10.96 2.20 3.10
N ILE A 3 9.99 3.11 3.05
CA ILE A 3 8.95 3.28 4.06
C ILE A 3 7.61 3.02 3.40
N PHE A 4 6.91 1.96 3.81
CA PHE A 4 5.57 1.64 3.33
C PHE A 4 4.55 2.22 4.31
N VAL A 5 3.60 3.02 3.83
CA VAL A 5 2.53 3.56 4.68
C VAL A 5 1.19 3.03 4.24
N ILE A 6 0.36 2.64 5.20
CA ILE A 6 -0.93 2.00 4.98
C ILE A 6 -2.04 2.64 5.83
N ASN A 7 -3.20 2.79 5.21
CA ASN A 7 -4.45 3.17 5.84
C ASN A 7 -5.50 2.14 5.44
N SER A 8 -5.87 1.28 6.39
CA SER A 8 -6.91 0.26 6.22
C SER A 8 -8.25 0.80 6.71
N GLY A 9 -9.22 0.90 5.81
CA GLY A 9 -10.62 1.20 6.12
C GLY A 9 -11.43 -0.09 6.28
N SER A 10 -12.75 0.03 6.45
CA SER A 10 -13.63 -1.15 6.61
C SER A 10 -13.68 -2.05 5.37
N SER A 11 -13.48 -1.50 4.17
CA SER A 11 -13.52 -2.23 2.90
C SER A 11 -12.47 -1.74 1.89
N SER A 12 -11.41 -1.09 2.38
CA SER A 12 -10.37 -0.51 1.53
C SER A 12 -8.99 -0.52 2.18
N ILE A 13 -7.96 -0.49 1.34
CA ILE A 13 -6.57 -0.28 1.73
C ILE A 13 -5.99 0.81 0.85
N LYS A 14 -5.65 1.95 1.43
CA LYS A 14 -4.86 2.99 0.75
C LYS A 14 -3.41 2.87 1.18
N TYR A 15 -2.48 2.94 0.22
CA TYR A 15 -1.06 2.79 0.52
C TYR A 15 -0.17 3.69 -0.35
N GLN A 16 1.03 3.94 0.16
CA GLN A 16 2.13 4.58 -0.57
C GLN A 16 3.47 3.96 -0.14
N LEU A 17 4.44 3.95 -1.05
CA LEU A 17 5.83 3.58 -0.75
C LEU A 17 6.73 4.79 -0.97
N PHE A 18 7.49 5.18 0.05
CA PHE A 18 8.46 6.28 -0.01
C PHE A 18 9.89 5.75 0.00
N ARG A 19 10.77 6.42 -0.74
CA ARG A 19 12.22 6.19 -0.70
C ARG A 19 12.85 7.34 0.07
N TRP A 20 13.02 7.18 1.38
CA TRP A 20 13.64 8.22 2.20
C TRP A 20 15.04 8.59 1.70
N PRO A 21 15.39 9.89 1.58
CA PRO A 21 14.67 11.07 2.10
C PRO A 21 13.69 11.76 1.14
N ASP A 22 13.33 11.14 0.01
CA ASP A 22 12.43 11.77 -0.96
C ASP A 22 11.02 11.99 -0.36
N GLU A 23 10.51 13.22 -0.52
CA GLU A 23 9.16 13.58 -0.07
C GLU A 23 8.06 13.06 -1.01
N ARG A 24 8.43 12.67 -2.24
CA ARG A 24 7.49 12.11 -3.22
C ARG A 24 7.49 10.58 -3.11
N PRO A 25 6.30 9.95 -3.13
CA PRO A 25 6.24 8.50 -3.10
C PRO A 25 6.77 7.90 -4.41
N ALA A 26 7.41 6.74 -4.33
CA ALA A 26 7.78 5.94 -5.49
C ALA A 26 6.54 5.34 -6.19
N CYS A 27 5.51 4.99 -5.40
CA CYS A 27 4.21 4.56 -5.88
C CYS A 27 3.08 4.88 -4.88
N SER A 28 1.85 4.85 -5.36
CA SER A 28 0.65 4.91 -4.53
C SER A 28 -0.41 3.95 -5.06
N GLY A 29 -1.31 3.51 -4.20
CA GLY A 29 -2.46 2.75 -4.65
C GLY A 29 -3.60 2.68 -3.67
N LEU A 30 -4.68 2.08 -4.16
CA LEU A 30 -5.95 1.97 -3.48
C LEU A 30 -6.61 0.66 -3.87
N VAL A 31 -6.88 -0.17 -2.87
CA VAL A 31 -7.75 -1.34 -2.95
C VAL A 31 -9.11 -0.93 -2.40
N GLU A 32 -10.18 -1.16 -3.15
CA GLU A 32 -11.56 -0.84 -2.75
C GLU A 32 -12.48 -2.03 -2.95
N ARG A 33 -13.61 -2.02 -2.22
CA ARG A 33 -14.63 -3.07 -2.27
C ARG A 33 -14.06 -4.45 -1.87
N ILE A 34 -13.14 -4.46 -0.90
CA ILE A 34 -12.67 -5.68 -0.24
C ILE A 34 -13.88 -6.39 0.39
N GLY A 35 -13.89 -7.72 0.35
CA GLY A 35 -15.02 -8.56 0.75
C GLY A 35 -16.06 -8.75 -0.35
N THR A 36 -15.78 -8.33 -1.59
CA THR A 36 -16.67 -8.51 -2.74
C THR A 36 -15.96 -9.26 -3.89
N GLU A 37 -16.75 -9.85 -4.78
CA GLU A 37 -16.27 -10.52 -6.01
C GLU A 37 -15.61 -9.56 -7.01
N GLN A 38 -15.78 -8.24 -6.82
CA GLN A 38 -15.34 -7.20 -7.74
C GLN A 38 -14.56 -6.12 -6.98
N ALA A 39 -13.61 -6.55 -6.14
CA ALA A 39 -12.67 -5.62 -5.55
C ALA A 39 -11.83 -4.98 -6.66
N VAL A 40 -11.55 -3.69 -6.50
CA VAL A 40 -10.83 -2.89 -7.50
C VAL A 40 -9.52 -2.42 -6.89
N LEU A 41 -8.44 -2.65 -7.60
CA LEU A 41 -7.12 -2.17 -7.21
C LEU A 41 -6.60 -1.20 -8.28
N ASN A 42 -6.31 0.03 -7.85
CA ASN A 42 -5.60 1.02 -8.66
C ASN A 42 -4.18 1.21 -8.10
N HIS A 43 -3.16 1.07 -8.94
CA HIS A 43 -1.75 1.20 -8.58
C HIS A 43 -1.04 2.17 -9.54
N LYS A 44 -0.34 3.15 -8.99
CA LYS A 44 0.34 4.23 -9.74
C LYS A 44 1.81 4.28 -9.34
N VAL A 45 2.70 4.24 -10.32
CA VAL A 45 4.16 4.37 -10.14
C VAL A 45 4.62 5.74 -10.62
N PHE A 46 5.45 6.38 -9.81
CA PHE A 46 6.02 7.72 -10.06
C PHE A 46 7.55 7.70 -10.21
N ALA A 47 8.21 6.61 -9.80
CA ALA A 47 9.67 6.50 -9.79
C ALA A 47 10.31 6.23 -11.17
N THR A 48 9.51 6.07 -12.22
CA THR A 48 9.95 5.78 -13.59
C THR A 48 9.79 7.01 -14.48
N GLU A 49 10.63 7.16 -15.51
CA GLU A 49 10.53 8.26 -16.48
C GLU A 49 9.16 8.34 -17.17
N THR A 50 8.47 7.19 -17.26
CA THR A 50 7.07 7.11 -17.70
C THR A 50 6.19 6.67 -16.54
N PRO A 51 5.25 7.50 -16.07
CA PRO A 51 4.28 7.09 -15.06
C PRO A 51 3.49 5.88 -15.55
N ALA A 52 3.42 4.84 -14.71
CA ALA A 52 2.64 3.63 -15.00
C ALA A 52 1.42 3.58 -14.08
N GLU A 53 0.26 3.25 -14.64
CA GLU A 53 -0.97 3.01 -13.89
C GLU A 53 -1.52 1.63 -14.24
N GLN A 54 -1.88 0.86 -13.22
CA GLN A 54 -2.52 -0.44 -13.36
C GLN A 54 -3.85 -0.42 -12.62
N ARG A 55 -4.87 -0.97 -13.28
CA ARG A 55 -6.18 -1.20 -12.67
C ARG A 55 -6.54 -2.66 -12.82
N LEU A 56 -6.81 -3.32 -11.70
CA LEU A 56 -7.22 -4.72 -11.63
C LEU A 56 -8.60 -4.82 -10.98
N THR A 57 -9.38 -5.78 -11.43
CA THR A 57 -10.65 -6.14 -10.80
C THR A 57 -10.64 -7.64 -10.54
N GLN A 58 -10.69 -8.05 -9.27
CA GLN A 58 -10.65 -9.45 -8.87
C GLN A 58 -11.33 -9.67 -7.51
N PRO A 59 -11.70 -10.91 -7.15
CA PRO A 59 -12.16 -11.22 -5.80
C PRO A 59 -11.04 -11.01 -4.78
N LEU A 60 -11.33 -10.26 -3.71
CA LEU A 60 -10.45 -10.10 -2.55
C LEU A 60 -11.31 -10.28 -1.29
N PRO A 61 -11.33 -11.48 -0.67
CA PRO A 61 -12.28 -11.81 0.39
C PRO A 61 -12.05 -11.00 1.68
N ASP A 62 -10.82 -10.58 1.94
CA ASP A 62 -10.44 -9.84 3.13
C ASP A 62 -9.22 -8.92 2.90
N HIS A 63 -8.83 -8.20 3.94
CA HIS A 63 -7.69 -7.28 3.90
C HIS A 63 -6.35 -7.98 3.73
N GLU A 64 -6.21 -9.23 4.17
CA GLU A 64 -5.00 -10.02 3.98
C GLU A 64 -4.79 -10.29 2.48
N ALA A 65 -5.82 -10.81 1.81
CA ALA A 65 -5.81 -11.01 0.36
C ALA A 65 -5.54 -9.69 -0.39
N GLY A 66 -6.17 -8.59 0.05
CA GLY A 66 -5.92 -7.27 -0.51
C GLY A 66 -4.47 -6.81 -0.35
N LEU A 67 -3.87 -7.02 0.82
CA LEU A 67 -2.48 -6.62 1.09
C LEU A 67 -1.47 -7.50 0.33
N LEU A 68 -1.73 -8.80 0.21
CA LEU A 68 -0.90 -9.71 -0.59
C LEU A 68 -0.86 -9.29 -2.06
N GLU A 69 -2.00 -8.87 -2.63
CA GLU A 69 -2.03 -8.34 -4.00
C GLU A 69 -1.26 -7.02 -4.13
N VAL A 70 -1.32 -6.16 -3.12
CA VAL A 70 -0.49 -4.94 -3.07
C VAL A 70 0.99 -5.30 -3.08
N VAL A 71 1.43 -6.25 -2.23
CA VAL A 71 2.82 -6.72 -2.21
C VAL A 71 3.23 -7.27 -3.58
N ARG A 72 2.37 -8.06 -4.22
CA ARG A 72 2.63 -8.60 -5.56
C ARG A 72 2.88 -7.49 -6.59
N LEU A 73 2.09 -6.41 -6.55
CA LEU A 73 2.26 -5.26 -7.46
C LEU A 73 3.52 -4.46 -7.16
N LEU A 74 3.92 -4.36 -5.90
CA LEU A 74 5.16 -3.70 -5.51
C LEU A 74 6.40 -4.45 -6.01
N THR A 75 6.34 -5.79 -6.13
CA THR A 75 7.51 -6.63 -6.44
C THR A 75 7.55 -7.21 -7.85
N THR A 76 6.41 -7.26 -8.56
CA THR A 76 6.32 -7.94 -9.86
C THR A 76 5.64 -7.13 -10.95
N GLY A 77 6.06 -7.36 -12.19
CA GLY A 77 5.44 -6.75 -13.37
C GLY A 77 5.80 -5.27 -13.57
N PRO A 78 5.06 -4.56 -14.43
CA PRO A 78 5.40 -3.19 -14.83
C PRO A 78 5.14 -2.14 -13.74
N GLY A 79 4.42 -2.49 -12.67
CA GLY A 79 4.22 -1.65 -11.49
C GLY A 79 5.28 -1.84 -10.40
N ALA A 80 6.22 -2.78 -10.57
CA ALA A 80 7.19 -3.11 -9.54
C ALA A 80 8.11 -1.91 -9.23
N VAL A 81 8.26 -1.61 -7.94
CA VAL A 81 9.11 -0.52 -7.42
C VAL A 81 10.18 -1.00 -6.45
N ILE A 82 10.08 -2.27 -6.02
CA ILE A 82 11.06 -3.02 -5.21
C ILE A 82 11.18 -4.44 -5.79
N GLN A 83 12.21 -5.19 -5.43
CA GLN A 83 12.43 -6.58 -5.87
C GLN A 83 12.00 -7.58 -4.80
N ASP A 84 12.20 -7.25 -3.52
CA ASP A 84 11.88 -8.09 -2.38
C ASP A 84 11.09 -7.29 -1.31
N PRO A 85 10.00 -7.83 -0.73
CA PRO A 85 9.31 -7.20 0.39
C PRO A 85 10.23 -6.86 1.57
N ALA A 86 11.32 -7.61 1.77
CA ALA A 86 12.34 -7.36 2.80
C ALA A 86 13.10 -6.03 2.61
N GLU A 87 12.98 -5.38 1.45
CA GLU A 87 13.52 -4.03 1.25
C GLU A 87 12.72 -2.95 2.00
N ILE A 88 11.49 -3.26 2.45
CA ILE A 88 10.67 -2.36 3.27
C ILE A 88 11.22 -2.37 4.70
N ALA A 89 11.86 -1.28 5.08
CA ALA A 89 12.48 -1.16 6.40
C ALA A 89 11.47 -0.76 7.50
N VAL A 90 10.42 -0.02 7.13
CA VAL A 90 9.42 0.50 8.06
C VAL A 90 8.04 0.39 7.44
N VAL A 91 7.06 -0.04 8.23
CA VAL A 91 5.64 0.05 7.90
C VAL A 91 4.95 1.02 8.85
N GLY A 92 4.42 2.11 8.30
CA GLY A 92 3.62 3.09 9.04
C GLY A 92 2.13 2.81 8.89
N HIS A 93 1.43 2.61 10.00
CA HIS A 93 -0.01 2.37 10.00
C HIS A 93 -0.78 3.61 10.49
N ARG A 94 -1.83 4.00 9.78
CA ARG A 94 -2.82 4.94 10.34
C ARG A 94 -3.77 4.17 11.26
N VAL A 95 -3.68 4.46 12.55
CA VAL A 95 -4.65 4.01 13.57
C VAL A 95 -5.58 5.18 13.90
N VAL A 96 -6.90 4.97 13.81
CA VAL A 96 -7.88 6.05 13.94
C VAL A 96 -8.00 6.57 15.37
N HIS A 97 -7.99 5.68 16.37
CA HIS A 97 -8.19 6.05 17.77
C HIS A 97 -7.23 5.27 18.67
N GLY A 98 -6.43 5.99 19.45
CA GLY A 98 -5.47 5.43 20.42
C GLY A 98 -6.01 5.27 21.84
N GLY A 99 -7.28 5.65 22.06
CA GLY A 99 -7.84 5.76 23.41
C GLY A 99 -7.20 6.93 24.16
N GLU A 100 -7.19 6.85 25.48
CA GLU A 100 -6.45 7.79 26.34
C GLU A 100 -4.96 7.46 26.43
N SER A 101 -4.57 6.24 26.01
CA SER A 101 -3.22 5.71 26.17
C SER A 101 -2.25 6.17 25.09
N PHE A 102 -2.73 6.42 23.87
CA PHE A 102 -1.88 6.77 22.73
C PHE A 102 -2.32 8.07 22.07
N ALA A 103 -1.50 9.11 22.21
CA ALA A 103 -1.70 10.43 21.61
C ALA A 103 -0.57 10.86 20.65
N ALA A 104 0.45 10.01 20.47
CA ALA A 104 1.58 10.25 19.58
C ALA A 104 1.91 8.98 18.78
N ALA A 105 2.68 9.12 17.70
CA ALA A 105 3.19 7.98 16.96
C ALA A 105 4.02 7.07 17.89
N THR A 106 3.77 5.76 17.82
CA THR A 106 4.43 4.76 18.66
C THR A 106 4.86 3.57 17.81
N LEU A 107 5.88 2.86 18.28
CA LEU A 107 6.13 1.50 17.81
C LEU A 107 4.97 0.61 18.27
N ILE A 108 4.50 -0.25 17.37
CA ILE A 108 3.46 -1.25 17.63
C ILE A 108 4.10 -2.47 18.28
#